data_AF-A0A7R9HSJ9-F1
#
_entry.id   AF-A0A7R9HSJ9-F1
#
_cell.length_a   1.000
_cell.length_b   1.000
_cell.length_c   1.000
_cell.angle_alpha   90.00
_cell.angle_beta   90.00
_cell.angle_gamma   90.00
#
_symmetry.space_group_name_H-M   'P 1'
#
loop_
_entity.id
_entity.type
_entity.pdbx_description
1 polymer ?
#
loop_
_entity_poly.entity_id
_entity_poly.type
_entity_poly.pdbx_seq_one_letter_code
_entity_poly.pdbx_strand_id
1 'polypeptide(L)'
;MSSCIPKRLGIRVSPPALVLIYQPGTDPSVKLRQYVMPVRSLRRDSNLSFICQDLRTRHKAKLERVSDVAAMRMLRILQGCVGGEPVSVAVERVHREFEIPPDVDLNKLGTDELNVKKMVMAESFEKTRVKPEDPEFVYDKQVDFTSQEKEQSTWDQDNDDFWS
;
A
#
# COMPACT_ATOMS: atom_id res chain seq x y z
N MET A 1 4.69 -27.36 -0.46
CA MET A 1 5.23 -26.00 -0.68
C MET A 1 5.56 -25.40 0.68
N SER A 2 6.80 -24.98 0.91
CA SER A 2 7.25 -24.50 2.23
C SER A 2 6.51 -23.23 2.63
N SER A 3 5.66 -23.31 3.67
CA SER A 3 4.94 -22.15 4.18
C SER A 3 5.93 -21.12 4.75
N CYS A 4 5.87 -19.90 4.22
CA CYS A 4 6.71 -18.77 4.63
C CYS A 4 5.80 -17.70 5.21
N ILE A 5 5.80 -17.53 6.53
CA ILE A 5 5.01 -16.48 7.19
C ILE A 5 5.90 -15.24 7.37
N PRO A 6 5.68 -14.14 6.62
CA PRO A 6 6.44 -12.92 6.80
C PRO A 6 6.12 -12.30 8.16
N LYS A 7 7.16 -11.84 8.88
CA LYS A 7 7.01 -11.20 10.20
C LYS A 7 7.44 -9.73 10.15
N ARG A 8 8.58 -9.45 9.52
CA ARG A 8 9.09 -8.08 9.37
C ARG A 8 9.71 -7.90 8.00
N LEU A 9 9.52 -6.72 7.44
CA LEU A 9 10.16 -6.27 6.22
C LEU A 9 11.08 -5.09 6.57
N GLY A 10 12.28 -5.06 6.00
CA GLY A 10 13.25 -4.00 6.22
C GLY A 10 14.15 -3.81 5.01
N ILE A 11 15.06 -2.86 5.12
CA ILE A 11 15.98 -2.49 4.03
C ILE A 11 17.42 -2.50 4.53
N ARG A 12 18.34 -2.74 3.60
CA ARG A 12 19.78 -2.54 3.79
C ARG A 12 20.24 -1.55 2.73
N VAL A 13 20.90 -0.47 3.15
CA VAL A 13 21.32 0.63 2.25
C VAL A 13 22.57 0.25 1.43
N SER A 14 23.56 -0.41 2.04
CA SER A 14 24.80 -0.81 1.37
C SER A 14 25.16 -2.27 1.66
N PRO A 15 25.21 -3.16 0.64
CA PRO A 15 24.63 -2.99 -0.70
C PRO A 15 23.09 -3.00 -0.65
N PRO A 16 22.41 -2.29 -1.58
CA PRO A 16 20.96 -2.10 -1.56
C PRO A 16 20.21 -3.44 -1.62
N ALA A 17 19.44 -3.73 -0.59
CA ALA A 17 18.68 -4.97 -0.49
C ALA A 17 17.39 -4.82 0.34
N LEU A 18 16.37 -5.59 -0.04
CA LEU A 18 15.17 -5.79 0.76
C LEU A 18 15.38 -7.00 1.66
N VAL A 19 15.14 -6.85 2.96
CA VAL A 19 15.36 -7.88 3.98
C VAL A 19 14.01 -8.33 4.51
N LEU A 20 13.73 -9.64 4.38
CA LEU A 20 12.55 -10.27 4.93
C LEU A 20 12.92 -11.14 6.12
N ILE A 21 12.34 -10.87 7.29
CA ILE A 21 12.36 -11.76 8.44
C ILE A 21 11.08 -12.58 8.41
N TYR A 22 11.21 -13.89 8.35
CA TYR A 22 10.09 -14.81 8.21
C TYR A 22 10.24 -16.02 9.13
N GLN A 23 9.10 -16.62 9.45
CA GLN A 23 9.04 -17.89 10.15
C GLN A 23 8.83 -19.01 9.11
N PRO A 24 9.73 -20.01 9.05
CA PRO A 24 9.52 -21.18 8.21
C PRO A 24 8.55 -22.14 8.89
N GLY A 25 7.50 -22.57 8.19
CA GLY A 25 6.50 -23.46 8.75
C GLY A 25 5.40 -22.73 9.52
N THR A 26 4.51 -23.51 10.12
CA THR A 26 3.37 -23.02 10.93
C THR A 26 3.71 -22.99 12.42
N ASP A 27 4.77 -23.69 12.84
CA ASP A 27 5.11 -23.88 14.25
C ASP A 27 5.76 -22.63 14.87
N PRO A 28 5.16 -22.02 15.91
CA PRO A 28 5.65 -20.77 16.53
C PRO A 28 6.98 -20.93 17.27
N SER A 29 7.39 -22.15 17.61
CA SER A 29 8.65 -22.44 18.29
C SER A 29 9.88 -22.37 17.36
N VAL A 30 9.66 -22.35 16.04
CA VAL A 30 10.75 -22.37 15.06
C VAL A 30 11.45 -21.02 15.00
N LYS A 31 12.79 -21.06 15.05
CA LYS A 31 13.65 -19.86 14.94
C LYS A 31 13.34 -19.07 13.66
N LEU A 32 13.22 -17.76 13.82
CA LEU A 32 13.06 -16.82 12.71
C LEU A 32 14.26 -16.89 11.76
N ARG A 33 13.98 -16.77 10.46
CA ARG A 33 15.00 -16.74 9.41
C ARG A 33 14.97 -15.40 8.70
N GLN A 34 16.14 -15.00 8.22
CA GLN A 34 16.32 -13.82 7.40
C GLN A 34 16.52 -14.23 5.94
N TYR A 35 15.91 -13.48 5.02
CA TYR A 35 16.12 -13.60 3.59
C TYR A 35 16.47 -12.22 3.02
N VAL A 36 17.57 -12.13 2.28
CA VAL A 36 18.08 -10.87 1.74
C VAL A 36 17.95 -10.88 0.22
N MET A 37 17.20 -9.92 -0.31
CA MET A 37 16.89 -9.79 -1.73
C MET A 37 17.63 -8.57 -2.29
N PRO A 38 18.68 -8.76 -3.10
CA PRO A 38 19.46 -7.65 -3.62
C PRO A 38 18.68 -6.84 -4.67
N VAL A 39 18.77 -5.52 -4.57
CA VAL A 39 18.15 -4.56 -5.50
C VAL A 39 19.25 -3.87 -6.30
N ARG A 40 19.79 -4.57 -7.30
CA ARG A 40 21.02 -4.18 -8.00
C ARG A 40 20.89 -2.93 -8.89
N SER A 41 19.72 -2.69 -9.46
CA SER A 41 19.50 -1.62 -10.44
C SER A 41 18.81 -0.38 -9.84
N LEU A 42 18.85 -0.21 -8.51
CA LEU A 42 18.20 0.92 -7.85
C LEU A 42 19.00 2.20 -8.06
N ARG A 43 18.36 3.22 -8.63
CA ARG A 43 18.90 4.56 -8.84
C ARG A 43 17.91 5.59 -8.29
N ARG A 44 18.32 6.85 -8.20
CA ARG A 44 17.45 7.96 -7.72
C ARG A 44 16.16 8.09 -8.54
N ASP A 45 16.23 7.79 -9.82
CA ASP A 45 15.20 7.96 -10.85
C ASP A 45 14.58 6.64 -11.35
N SER A 46 14.97 5.51 -10.75
CA SER A 46 14.48 4.21 -11.22
C SER A 46 12.98 4.02 -10.99
N ASN A 47 12.31 3.39 -11.95
CA ASN A 47 10.89 3.03 -11.83
C ASN A 47 10.69 1.91 -10.78
N LEU A 48 10.08 2.28 -9.65
CA LEU A 48 9.87 1.36 -8.53
C LEU A 48 8.80 0.30 -8.79
N SER A 49 7.82 0.58 -9.65
CA SER A 49 6.79 -0.40 -10.02
C SER A 49 7.42 -1.60 -10.71
N PHE A 50 8.29 -1.32 -11.70
CA PHE A 50 9.03 -2.36 -12.40
C PHE A 50 9.96 -3.15 -11.45
N ILE A 51 10.71 -2.46 -10.59
CA ILE A 51 11.62 -3.12 -9.64
C ILE A 51 10.85 -3.99 -8.64
N CYS A 52 9.70 -3.52 -8.15
CA CYS A 52 8.84 -4.28 -7.25
C CYS A 52 8.34 -5.56 -7.92
N GLN A 53 7.86 -5.44 -9.16
CA GLN A 53 7.37 -6.59 -9.94
C GLN A 53 8.50 -7.60 -10.23
N ASP A 54 9.68 -7.12 -10.62
CA ASP A 54 10.86 -7.97 -10.83
C ASP A 54 11.31 -8.69 -9.54
N LEU A 55 11.28 -8.00 -8.39
CA LEU A 55 11.57 -8.66 -7.10
C LEU A 55 10.52 -9.72 -6.78
N ARG A 56 9.25 -9.47 -7.10
CA ARG A 56 8.14 -10.40 -6.87
C ARG A 56 8.28 -11.67 -7.70
N THR A 57 8.63 -11.56 -8.97
CA THR A 57 8.83 -12.72 -9.85
C THR A 57 10.03 -13.55 -9.41
N ARG A 58 11.17 -12.90 -9.10
CA ARG A 58 12.39 -13.59 -8.65
C ARG A 58 12.26 -14.26 -7.28
N HIS A 59 11.48 -13.68 -6.38
CA HIS A 59 11.35 -14.14 -4.99
C HIS A 59 9.92 -14.53 -4.61
N LYS A 60 9.14 -15.04 -5.59
CA LYS A 60 7.71 -15.38 -5.44
C LYS A 60 7.40 -16.16 -4.17
N ALA A 61 8.15 -17.23 -3.89
CA ALA A 61 7.94 -18.09 -2.73
C ALA A 61 8.13 -17.40 -1.36
N LYS A 62 8.84 -16.27 -1.31
CA LYS A 62 9.09 -15.50 -0.08
C LYS A 62 8.19 -14.28 0.04
N LEU A 63 7.86 -13.66 -1.09
CA LEU A 63 7.06 -12.44 -1.11
C LEU A 63 5.56 -12.69 -1.23
N GLU A 64 5.08 -13.88 -1.59
CA GLU A 64 3.66 -14.18 -1.82
C GLU A 64 2.68 -13.60 -0.77
N ARG A 65 3.06 -13.62 0.51
CA ARG A 65 2.23 -13.11 1.63
C ARG A 65 2.57 -11.68 2.08
N VAL A 66 3.52 -11.02 1.43
CA VAL A 66 3.91 -9.63 1.70
C VAL A 66 3.02 -8.71 0.87
N SER A 67 2.48 -7.63 1.46
CA SER A 67 1.68 -6.66 0.71
C SER A 67 2.55 -5.86 -0.26
N ASP A 68 2.03 -5.59 -1.45
CA ASP A 68 2.77 -4.85 -2.47
C ASP A 68 2.99 -3.39 -2.07
N VAL A 69 2.05 -2.82 -1.29
CA VAL A 69 2.21 -1.51 -0.65
C VAL A 69 3.41 -1.51 0.30
N ALA A 70 3.56 -2.52 1.16
CA ALA A 70 4.70 -2.61 2.08
C ALA A 70 6.03 -2.76 1.34
N ALA A 71 6.08 -3.60 0.30
CA ALA A 71 7.28 -3.76 -0.54
C ALA A 71 7.64 -2.45 -1.25
N MET A 72 6.66 -1.77 -1.84
CA MET A 72 6.86 -0.52 -2.56
C MET A 72 7.29 0.62 -1.62
N ARG A 73 6.70 0.72 -0.43
CA ARG A 73 7.14 1.66 0.62
C ARG A 73 8.60 1.45 0.98
N MET A 74 9.02 0.21 1.23
CA MET A 74 10.41 -0.10 1.54
C MET A 74 11.36 0.27 0.40
N LEU A 75 10.98 -0.04 -0.85
CA LEU A 75 11.77 0.32 -2.03
C LEU A 75 11.89 1.84 -2.21
N ARG A 76 10.83 2.60 -1.92
CA ARG A 76 10.83 4.07 -1.98
C ARG A 76 11.75 4.68 -0.92
N ILE A 77 11.77 4.13 0.30
CA ILE A 77 12.72 4.56 1.34
C ILE A 77 14.15 4.24 0.90
N LEU A 78 14.39 3.04 0.38
CA LEU A 78 15.70 2.62 -0.09
C LEU A 78 16.19 3.50 -1.24
N GLN A 79 15.30 3.93 -2.14
CA GLN A 79 15.62 4.86 -3.23
C GLN A 79 16.12 6.21 -2.71
N GLY A 80 15.45 6.78 -1.70
CA GLY A 80 15.91 8.01 -1.04
C GLY A 80 17.29 7.83 -0.40
N CYS A 81 17.50 6.71 0.29
CA CYS A 81 18.78 6.39 0.94
C CYS A 81 19.93 6.22 -0.06
N VAL A 82 19.70 5.52 -1.19
CA VAL A 82 20.68 5.43 -2.29
C VAL A 82 20.93 6.80 -2.91
N GLY A 83 19.95 7.69 -2.84
CA GLY A 83 20.08 9.09 -3.24
C GLY A 83 20.91 9.96 -2.30
N GLY A 84 21.32 9.47 -1.13
CA GLY A 84 22.06 10.22 -0.12
C GLY A 84 21.18 10.85 0.97
N GLU A 85 19.87 10.59 0.96
CA GLU A 85 18.99 11.01 2.07
C GLU A 85 19.27 10.15 3.31
N PRO A 86 19.29 10.75 4.52
CA PRO A 86 19.34 9.95 5.74
C PRO A 86 18.05 9.15 5.90
N VAL A 87 18.15 7.96 6.49
CA VAL A 87 17.03 7.01 6.62
C VAL A 87 15.82 7.64 7.30
N SER A 88 16.02 8.47 8.33
CA SER A 88 14.94 9.15 9.06
C SER A 88 14.10 10.05 8.14
N VAL A 89 14.77 10.90 7.36
CA VAL A 89 14.12 11.81 6.42
C VAL A 89 13.40 11.04 5.31
N ALA A 90 14.04 10.00 4.77
CA ALA A 90 13.43 9.15 3.76
C ALA A 90 12.16 8.45 4.28
N VAL A 91 12.16 7.99 5.54
CA VAL A 91 10.98 7.36 6.17
C VAL A 91 9.84 8.36 6.32
N GLU A 92 10.10 9.56 6.83
CA GLU A 92 9.05 10.59 7.01
C GLU A 92 8.45 11.05 5.69
N ARG A 93 9.29 11.27 4.67
CA ARG A 93 8.84 11.62 3.32
C ARG A 93 7.91 10.56 2.74
N VAL A 94 8.32 9.29 2.84
CA VAL A 94 7.53 8.16 2.33
C VAL A 94 6.27 7.94 3.15
N HIS A 95 6.28 8.22 4.46
CA HIS A 95 5.05 8.17 5.27
C HIS A 95 3.98 9.10 4.69
N ARG A 96 4.32 10.36 4.45
CA ARG A 96 3.40 11.36 3.88
C ARG A 96 2.95 11.00 2.46
N GLU A 97 3.85 10.46 1.64
CA GLU A 97 3.55 10.02 0.28
C GLU A 97 2.50 8.88 0.26
N PHE A 98 2.52 7.98 1.25
CA PHE A 98 1.62 6.83 1.34
C PHE A 98 0.40 7.05 2.26
N GLU A 99 0.29 8.21 2.89
CA GLU A 99 -0.85 8.57 3.75
C GLU A 99 -1.98 9.17 2.89
N ILE A 100 -3.24 8.79 3.11
CA ILE A 100 -4.38 9.37 2.39
C ILE A 100 -5.04 10.40 3.32
N PRO A 101 -4.73 11.69 3.20
CA PRO A 101 -5.42 12.73 3.96
C PRO A 101 -6.90 12.85 3.51
N PRO A 102 -7.84 13.06 4.44
CA PRO A 102 -9.27 13.18 4.13
C PRO A 102 -9.61 14.44 3.33
N ASP A 103 -8.84 15.52 3.51
CA ASP A 103 -9.17 16.85 2.97
C ASP A 103 -8.55 17.14 1.59
N VAL A 104 -7.82 16.19 1.00
CA VAL A 104 -7.12 16.41 -0.28
C VAL A 104 -7.98 15.99 -1.46
N ASP A 105 -8.16 16.94 -2.38
CA ASP A 105 -8.79 16.68 -3.67
C ASP A 105 -7.91 15.80 -4.56
N LEU A 106 -8.25 14.51 -4.62
CA LEU A 106 -7.52 13.50 -5.38
C LEU A 106 -7.57 13.73 -6.90
N ASN A 107 -8.53 14.53 -7.39
CA ASN A 107 -8.67 14.81 -8.83
C ASN A 107 -7.59 15.78 -9.34
N LYS A 108 -6.94 16.52 -8.44
CA LYS A 108 -5.86 17.45 -8.78
C LYS A 108 -4.48 16.81 -8.77
N LEU A 109 -4.37 15.54 -8.35
CA LEU A 109 -3.09 14.84 -8.25
C LEU A 109 -2.59 14.37 -9.62
N GLY A 110 -1.27 14.29 -9.75
CA GLY A 110 -0.62 13.67 -10.91
C GLY A 110 -0.84 12.15 -10.96
N THR A 111 -0.63 11.54 -12.12
CA THR A 111 -0.84 10.11 -12.35
C THR A 111 -0.04 9.21 -11.40
N ASP A 112 1.20 9.58 -11.10
CA ASP A 112 2.10 8.75 -10.30
C ASP A 112 1.70 8.77 -8.81
N GLU A 113 1.39 9.95 -8.28
CA GLU A 113 0.89 10.11 -6.91
C GLU A 113 -0.46 9.42 -6.74
N LEU A 114 -1.35 9.57 -7.72
CA LEU A 114 -2.66 8.92 -7.73
C LEU A 114 -2.54 7.40 -7.71
N ASN A 115 -1.57 6.82 -8.43
CA ASN A 115 -1.32 5.38 -8.39
C ASN A 115 -0.90 4.89 -7.00
N VAL A 116 -0.06 5.66 -6.30
CA VAL A 116 0.32 5.33 -4.91
C VAL A 116 -0.90 5.37 -4.00
N LYS A 117 -1.75 6.41 -4.08
CA LYS A 117 -2.97 6.50 -3.27
C LYS A 117 -3.93 5.35 -3.56
N LYS A 118 -4.14 5.01 -4.83
CA LYS A 118 -4.96 3.87 -5.25
C LYS A 118 -4.47 2.55 -4.66
N MET A 119 -3.16 2.32 -4.64
CA MET A 119 -2.59 1.12 -4.04
C MET A 119 -2.87 1.04 -2.53
N VAL A 120 -2.73 2.16 -1.82
CA VAL A 120 -3.03 2.23 -0.38
C VAL A 120 -4.52 2.02 -0.11
N MET A 121 -5.39 2.64 -0.91
CA MET A 121 -6.84 2.45 -0.83
C MET A 121 -7.24 0.99 -1.04
N ALA A 122 -6.67 0.33 -2.05
CA ALA A 122 -6.92 -1.07 -2.32
C ALA A 122 -6.52 -1.96 -1.13
N GLU A 123 -5.37 -1.69 -0.49
CA GLU A 123 -4.95 -2.44 0.69
C GLU A 123 -5.88 -2.22 1.90
N SER A 124 -6.33 -0.99 2.14
CA SER A 124 -7.32 -0.72 3.20
C SER A 124 -8.67 -1.36 2.92
N PHE A 125 -9.10 -1.36 1.65
CA PHE A 125 -10.35 -1.97 1.23
C PHE A 125 -10.35 -3.47 1.48
N GLU A 126 -9.32 -4.20 1.04
CA GLU A 126 -9.25 -5.65 1.25
C GLU A 126 -9.19 -6.06 2.72
N LYS A 127 -8.70 -5.19 3.62
CA LYS A 127 -8.70 -5.43 5.06
C LYS A 127 -10.07 -5.21 5.72
N THR A 128 -10.83 -4.23 5.24
CA THR A 128 -12.13 -3.84 5.81
C THR A 128 -13.32 -4.41 5.05
N ARG A 129 -13.07 -5.09 3.91
CA ARG A 129 -14.11 -5.67 3.07
C ARG A 129 -14.88 -6.75 3.84
N VAL A 130 -16.15 -6.47 4.10
CA VAL A 130 -17.11 -7.43 4.63
C VAL A 130 -17.55 -8.36 3.50
N LYS A 131 -17.40 -9.66 3.71
CA LYS A 131 -17.81 -10.73 2.78
C LYS A 131 -19.14 -11.33 3.23
N PRO A 132 -19.88 -11.99 2.32
CA PRO A 132 -21.14 -12.67 2.66
C PRO A 132 -21.02 -13.71 3.78
N GLU A 133 -19.82 -14.26 4.00
CA GLU A 133 -19.52 -15.25 5.02
C GLU A 133 -19.23 -14.63 6.40
N ASP A 134 -19.04 -13.31 6.46
CA ASP A 134 -18.72 -12.62 7.72
C ASP A 134 -19.99 -12.39 8.55
N PRO A 135 -19.93 -12.53 9.88
CA PRO A 135 -21.09 -12.38 10.76
C PRO A 135 -21.65 -10.95 10.76
N GLU A 136 -20.83 -9.97 10.36
CA GLU A 136 -21.22 -8.55 10.23
C GLU A 136 -21.90 -8.25 8.88
N PHE A 137 -21.97 -9.23 7.98
CA PHE A 137 -22.63 -9.05 6.69
C PHE A 137 -24.13 -8.97 6.86
N VAL A 138 -24.68 -7.81 6.51
CA VAL A 138 -26.12 -7.55 6.49
C VAL A 138 -26.53 -7.35 5.04
N TYR A 139 -27.40 -8.24 4.56
CA TYR A 139 -28.04 -8.07 3.26
C TYR A 139 -28.93 -6.82 3.29
N ASP A 140 -28.91 -6.03 2.22
CA ASP A 140 -29.65 -4.76 2.12
C ASP A 140 -29.47 -3.84 3.32
N LYS A 141 -28.21 -3.66 3.79
CA LYS A 141 -27.90 -2.74 4.88
C LYS A 141 -28.36 -1.32 4.53
N GLN A 142 -29.49 -0.91 5.11
CA GLN A 142 -30.00 0.45 5.04
C GLN A 142 -29.37 1.29 6.16
N VAL A 143 -28.85 2.46 5.82
CA VAL A 143 -28.24 3.40 6.77
C VAL A 143 -28.91 4.75 6.57
N ASP A 144 -29.57 5.24 7.61
CA ASP A 144 -30.19 6.56 7.61
C ASP A 144 -29.15 7.63 7.96
N PHE A 145 -28.69 8.36 6.95
CA PHE A 145 -27.75 9.48 7.11
C PHE A 145 -28.48 10.71 7.70
N THR A 146 -28.80 10.66 8.99
CA THR A 146 -29.66 11.66 9.67
C THR A 146 -28.89 12.81 10.34
N SER A 147 -27.57 12.94 10.14
CA SER A 147 -26.75 13.86 10.95
C SER A 147 -25.68 14.65 10.20
N GLN A 148 -25.68 14.67 8.86
CA GLN A 148 -24.82 15.60 8.10
C GLN A 148 -25.69 16.71 7.51
N GLU A 149 -25.22 17.96 7.61
CA GLU A 149 -25.75 19.06 6.81
C GLU A 149 -25.73 18.58 5.36
N LYS A 150 -26.91 18.42 4.76
CA LYS A 150 -27.03 18.01 3.36
C LYS A 150 -26.37 19.11 2.53
N GLU A 151 -25.19 18.83 1.98
CA GLU A 151 -24.58 19.72 0.99
C GLU A 151 -25.52 19.77 -0.21
N GLN A 152 -26.07 20.96 -0.49
CA GLN A 152 -26.93 21.15 -1.66
C GLN A 152 -26.06 20.98 -2.91
N SER A 153 -26.17 19.84 -3.58
CA SER A 153 -25.54 19.64 -4.87
C SER A 153 -26.34 20.37 -5.95
N THR A 154 -25.68 20.84 -7.01
CA THR A 154 -26.37 21.44 -8.17
C THR A 154 -27.33 20.46 -8.84
N TRP A 155 -27.15 19.15 -8.62
CA TRP A 155 -28.05 18.08 -9.05
C TRP A 155 -29.37 18.02 -8.25
N ASP A 156 -29.41 18.58 -7.04
CA ASP A 156 -30.61 18.63 -6.19
C ASP A 156 -31.48 19.87 -6.48
N GLN A 157 -31.08 20.70 -7.44
CA GLN A 157 -31.88 21.82 -7.92
C GLN A 157 -32.85 21.29 -8.98
N ASP A 158 -34.13 21.17 -8.63
CA ASP A 158 -35.21 20.94 -9.59
C ASP A 158 -35.20 22.10 -10.60
N ASN A 159 -34.57 21.88 -11.74
CA ASN A 159 -34.60 22.81 -12.86
C ASN A 159 -35.79 22.44 -13.76
N ASP A 160 -36.99 22.59 -13.21
CA ASP A 160 -38.27 22.38 -13.90
C ASP A 160 -38.44 23.31 -15.12
N ASP A 161 -37.58 24.33 -15.25
CA ASP A 161 -37.53 25.27 -16.37
C ASP A 161 -36.71 24.78 -17.57
N PHE A 162 -36.01 23.64 -17.50
CA PHE A 162 -35.21 23.15 -18.64
C PHE A 162 -36.06 22.56 -19.78
N TRP A 163 -37.32 22.22 -19.51
CA TRP A 163 -38.25 21.63 -20.48
C TRP A 163 -39.42 22.54 -20.87
N SER A 164 -39.44 23.80 -20.42
CA SER A 164 -40.47 24.79 -20.76
C SER A 164 -40.13 25.61 -22.00
#